data_AF-A0A1H1A9A0-F1
#
_entry.id   AF-A0A1H1A9A0-F1
#
_cell.length_a   1.000
_cell.length_b   1.000
_cell.length_c   1.000
_cell.angle_alpha   90.00
_cell.angle_beta   90.00
_cell.angle_gamma   90.00
#
_symmetry.space_group_name_H-M   'P 1'
#
loop_
_entity.id
_entity.type
_entity.pdbx_description
1 polymer ?
#
loop_
_entity_poly.entity_id
_entity_poly.type
_entity_poly.pdbx_seq_one_letter_code
_entity_poly.pdbx_strand_id
1 'polypeptide(L)'
;MSRSVKNQPASRPPVDAIQYEKLALSAFDLCDRQLSQLDTLITLASSIVRNPAFTHDERKRRQTLLELLVDTAEQYQRDLECERELFQVIALDAKGVPRSRLTAHQATNLLADASKIAKASIEDTNASLNKKPSAKRAIKLPSSPVQQPSTAQH
;
A
#
# COMPACT_ATOMS: atom_id res chain seq x y z
N MET A 1 10.23 30.90 -42.54
CA MET A 1 9.72 29.56 -42.89
C MET A 1 10.05 28.59 -41.75
N SER A 2 9.19 28.55 -40.73
CA SER A 2 9.33 27.73 -39.53
C SER A 2 8.88 26.29 -39.81
N ARG A 3 9.81 25.33 -39.82
CA ARG A 3 9.47 23.90 -39.92
C ARG A 3 9.09 23.40 -38.52
N SER A 4 7.80 23.15 -38.34
CA SER A 4 7.25 22.45 -37.17
C SER A 4 7.75 21.00 -37.18
N VAL A 5 8.64 20.67 -36.24
CA VAL A 5 9.06 19.28 -36.00
C VAL A 5 7.92 18.59 -35.27
N LYS A 6 7.07 17.93 -36.05
CA LYS A 6 5.99 17.08 -35.57
C LYS A 6 6.62 15.96 -34.74
N ASN A 7 6.42 16.02 -33.42
CA ASN A 7 6.79 14.95 -32.47
C ASN A 7 6.07 13.66 -32.86
N GLN A 8 6.69 12.84 -33.72
CA GLN A 8 6.25 11.47 -33.92
C GLN A 8 6.70 10.66 -32.70
N PRO A 9 5.80 9.94 -32.00
CA PRO A 9 6.22 8.97 -31.02
C PRO A 9 7.08 7.92 -31.74
N ALA A 10 8.25 7.60 -31.17
CA ALA A 10 9.18 6.64 -31.74
C ALA A 10 8.43 5.35 -32.14
N SER A 11 8.46 5.03 -33.43
CA SER A 11 7.85 3.81 -33.96
C SER A 11 8.45 2.61 -33.26
N ARG A 12 7.61 1.81 -32.63
CA ARG A 12 8.04 0.60 -31.94
C ARG A 12 8.58 -0.43 -32.93
N PRO A 13 9.60 -1.21 -32.54
CA PRO A 13 9.91 -2.43 -33.27
C PRO A 13 8.70 -3.39 -33.20
N PRO A 14 8.42 -4.16 -34.26
CA PRO A 14 7.35 -5.15 -34.26
C PRO A 14 7.65 -6.18 -33.15
N VAL A 15 6.74 -6.26 -32.18
CA VAL A 15 6.89 -7.19 -31.06
C VAL A 15 6.45 -8.57 -31.51
N ASP A 16 7.22 -9.58 -31.13
CA ASP A 16 7.00 -10.96 -31.52
C ASP A 16 5.71 -11.50 -30.88
N ALA A 17 4.70 -11.79 -31.71
CA ALA A 17 3.36 -12.17 -31.26
C ALA A 17 3.38 -13.43 -30.35
N ILE A 18 4.34 -14.33 -30.61
CA ILE A 18 4.55 -15.55 -29.84
C ILE A 18 4.96 -15.24 -28.40
N GLN A 19 5.69 -14.14 -28.15
CA GLN A 19 6.09 -13.75 -26.80
C GLN A 19 4.91 -13.20 -25.99
N TYR A 20 4.00 -12.47 -26.63
CA TYR A 20 2.77 -12.01 -25.97
C TYR A 20 1.82 -13.15 -25.67
N GLU A 21 1.72 -14.15 -26.53
CA GLU A 21 0.95 -15.35 -26.28
C GLU A 21 1.46 -16.10 -25.04
N LYS A 22 2.77 -16.37 -24.96
CA LYS A 22 3.40 -17.01 -23.79
C LYS A 22 3.15 -16.21 -22.51
N LEU A 23 3.26 -14.89 -22.60
CA LEU A 23 3.01 -14.02 -21.47
C LEU A 23 1.54 -14.07 -21.03
N ALA A 24 0.60 -14.04 -21.99
CA ALA A 24 -0.82 -14.14 -21.70
C ALA A 24 -1.18 -15.48 -21.04
N LEU A 25 -0.63 -16.59 -21.52
CA LEU A 25 -0.77 -17.90 -20.90
C LEU A 25 -0.22 -17.92 -19.48
N SER A 26 0.97 -17.35 -19.25
CA SER A 26 1.54 -17.29 -17.89
C SER A 26 0.72 -16.43 -16.92
N ALA A 27 0.07 -15.37 -17.42
CA ALA A 27 -0.83 -14.55 -16.61
C ALA A 27 -2.13 -15.30 -16.29
N PHE A 28 -2.62 -16.11 -17.23
CA PHE A 28 -3.80 -16.95 -17.03
C PHE A 28 -3.53 -18.05 -16.00
N ASP A 29 -2.42 -18.80 -16.15
CA ASP A 29 -2.00 -19.84 -15.20
C ASP A 29 -1.86 -19.28 -13.78
N LEU A 30 -1.43 -18.02 -13.68
CA LEU A 30 -1.38 -17.33 -12.40
C LEU A 30 -2.78 -17.14 -11.80
N CYS A 31 -3.75 -16.66 -12.56
CA CYS A 31 -5.12 -16.50 -12.07
C CYS A 31 -5.68 -17.84 -11.55
N ASP A 32 -5.40 -18.95 -12.24
CA ASP A 32 -5.81 -20.29 -11.80
C ASP A 32 -5.13 -20.69 -10.47
N ARG A 33 -3.84 -20.37 -10.30
CA ARG A 33 -3.13 -20.57 -9.04
C ARG A 33 -3.76 -19.74 -7.90
N GLN A 34 -4.08 -18.47 -8.16
CA GLN A 34 -4.69 -17.58 -7.18
C GLN A 34 -6.08 -18.07 -6.74
N LEU A 35 -6.89 -18.56 -7.69
CA LEU A 35 -8.18 -19.16 -7.39
C LEU A 35 -8.03 -20.40 -6.49
N SER A 36 -7.06 -21.26 -6.79
CA SER A 36 -6.77 -22.46 -5.99
C SER A 36 -6.28 -22.11 -4.57
N GLN A 37 -5.46 -21.08 -4.43
CA GLN A 37 -5.00 -20.55 -3.14
C GLN A 37 -6.16 -20.01 -2.29
N LEU A 38 -7.06 -19.26 -2.92
CA LEU A 38 -8.27 -18.76 -2.26
C LEU A 38 -9.19 -19.90 -1.81
N ASP A 39 -9.39 -20.92 -2.64
CA ASP A 39 -10.20 -22.09 -2.27
C ASP A 39 -9.61 -22.84 -1.07
N THR A 40 -8.28 -22.94 -1.00
CA THR A 40 -7.56 -23.50 0.14
C THR A 40 -7.80 -22.69 1.42
N LEU A 41 -7.71 -21.36 1.36
CA LEU A 41 -8.00 -20.48 2.50
C LEU A 41 -9.46 -20.57 2.94
N ILE A 42 -10.40 -20.57 1.99
CA ILE A 42 -11.84 -20.71 2.26
C ILE A 42 -12.13 -22.05 2.92
N THR A 43 -11.52 -23.14 2.44
CA THR A 43 -11.68 -24.48 3.00
C THR A 43 -11.16 -24.54 4.44
N LEU A 44 -9.96 -24.02 4.68
CA LEU A 44 -9.37 -23.96 6.02
C LEU A 44 -10.23 -23.11 6.98
N ALA A 45 -10.61 -21.90 6.57
CA ALA A 45 -11.48 -21.03 7.35
C ALA A 45 -12.82 -21.70 7.67
N SER A 46 -13.46 -22.31 6.67
CA SER A 46 -14.73 -23.02 6.82
C SER A 46 -14.61 -24.19 7.79
N SER A 47 -13.50 -24.92 7.78
CA SER A 47 -13.24 -26.01 8.73
C SER A 47 -13.14 -25.52 10.18
N ILE A 48 -12.54 -24.34 10.39
CA ILE A 48 -12.44 -23.70 11.70
C ILE A 48 -13.81 -23.23 12.17
N VAL A 49 -14.61 -22.64 11.28
CA VAL A 49 -15.95 -22.15 11.62
C VAL A 49 -16.90 -23.30 11.96
N ARG A 50 -16.87 -24.40 11.20
CA ARG A 50 -17.76 -25.56 11.39
C ARG A 50 -17.44 -26.40 12.62
N ASN A 51 -16.21 -26.30 13.16
CA ASN A 51 -15.79 -27.03 14.36
C ASN A 51 -15.66 -26.07 15.57
N PRO A 52 -16.77 -25.79 16.28
CA PRO A 52 -16.71 -25.03 17.53
C PRO A 52 -15.93 -25.81 18.60
N ALA A 53 -15.10 -25.09 19.36
CA ALA A 53 -14.25 -25.67 20.40
C ALA A 53 -14.93 -25.58 21.77
N PHE A 54 -15.23 -26.73 22.37
CA PHE A 54 -15.84 -26.82 23.69
C PHE A 54 -14.80 -27.05 24.79
N THR A 55 -13.78 -27.87 24.49
CA THR A 55 -12.70 -28.18 25.43
C THR A 55 -11.52 -27.21 25.31
N HIS A 56 -10.67 -27.17 26.34
CA HIS A 56 -9.46 -26.35 26.32
C HIS A 56 -8.50 -26.76 25.19
N ASP A 57 -8.32 -28.07 24.98
CA ASP A 57 -7.42 -28.60 23.94
C ASP A 57 -7.93 -28.29 22.54
N GLU A 58 -9.25 -28.34 22.32
CA GLU A 58 -9.86 -27.90 21.07
C GLU A 58 -9.65 -26.40 20.82
N ARG A 59 -9.72 -25.56 21.86
CA ARG A 59 -9.43 -24.12 21.72
C ARG A 59 -7.98 -23.87 21.36
N LYS A 60 -7.04 -24.60 21.98
CA LYS A 60 -5.61 -24.52 21.63
C LYS A 60 -5.37 -24.98 20.19
N ARG A 61 -5.97 -26.09 19.78
CA ARG A 61 -5.89 -26.58 18.39
C ARG A 61 -6.47 -25.59 17.39
N ARG A 62 -7.62 -24.98 17.73
CA ARG A 62 -8.25 -23.93 16.92
C ARG A 62 -7.34 -22.70 16.79
N GLN A 63 -6.69 -22.29 17.87
CA GLN A 63 -5.72 -21.19 17.85
C GLN A 63 -4.56 -21.50 16.89
N THR A 64 -4.00 -22.70 16.94
CA THR A 64 -2.94 -23.12 16.00
C THR A 64 -3.43 -23.14 14.55
N LEU A 65 -4.67 -23.56 14.29
CA LEU A 65 -5.24 -23.51 12.93
C LEU A 65 -5.46 -22.08 12.44
N LEU A 66 -5.81 -21.15 13.33
CA LEU A 66 -5.93 -19.73 13.00
C LEU A 66 -4.56 -19.11 12.70
N GLU A 67 -3.54 -19.45 13.48
CA GLU A 67 -2.15 -19.03 13.21
C GLU A 67 -1.69 -19.54 11.85
N LEU A 68 -1.90 -20.83 11.56
CA LEU A 68 -1.59 -21.41 10.25
C LEU A 68 -2.33 -20.71 9.10
N LEU A 69 -3.60 -20.34 9.30
CA LEU A 69 -4.38 -19.62 8.30
C LEU A 69 -3.79 -18.23 8.01
N VAL A 70 -3.38 -17.50 9.06
CA VAL A 70 -2.74 -16.18 8.91
C VAL A 70 -1.40 -16.33 8.20
N ASP A 71 -0.54 -17.25 8.64
CA ASP A 71 0.78 -17.48 8.04
C ASP A 71 0.66 -17.83 6.55
N THR A 72 -0.31 -18.68 6.20
CA THR A 72 -0.56 -19.08 4.81
C THR A 72 -1.08 -17.92 3.97
N ALA A 73 -2.00 -17.12 4.52
CA ALA A 73 -2.54 -15.95 3.83
C ALA A 73 -1.46 -14.89 3.59
N GLU A 74 -0.59 -14.62 4.57
CA GLU A 74 0.54 -13.71 4.41
C GLU A 74 1.53 -14.24 3.37
N GLN A 75 1.80 -15.55 3.34
CA GLN A 75 2.67 -16.13 2.32
C GLN A 75 2.09 -15.93 0.92
N TYR A 76 0.79 -16.18 0.72
CA TYR A 76 0.14 -15.91 -0.56
C TYR A 76 0.18 -14.42 -0.91
N GLN A 77 0.00 -13.53 0.06
CA GLN A 77 0.11 -12.09 -0.19
C GLN A 77 1.51 -11.69 -0.68
N ARG A 78 2.58 -12.20 -0.06
CA ARG A 78 3.97 -11.90 -0.48
C ARG A 78 4.24 -12.41 -1.89
N ASP A 79 3.77 -13.60 -2.23
CA ASP A 79 3.88 -14.16 -3.58
C ASP A 79 3.19 -13.24 -4.61
N LEU A 80 1.98 -12.76 -4.29
CA LEU A 80 1.20 -11.86 -5.13
C LEU A 80 1.86 -10.49 -5.33
N GLU A 81 2.49 -9.95 -4.29
CA GLU A 81 3.21 -8.67 -4.37
C GLU A 81 4.37 -8.76 -5.37
N CYS A 82 5.16 -9.84 -5.30
CA CYS A 82 6.22 -10.12 -6.26
C CYS A 82 5.70 -10.22 -7.71
N GLU A 83 4.60 -10.93 -7.91
CA GLU A 83 3.99 -11.09 -9.25
C GLU A 83 3.42 -9.76 -9.77
N ARG A 84 2.79 -8.96 -8.91
CA ARG A 84 2.26 -7.64 -9.25
C ARG A 84 3.37 -6.71 -9.76
N GLU A 85 4.55 -6.74 -9.15
CA GLU A 85 5.70 -5.95 -9.63
C GLU A 85 6.13 -6.38 -11.04
N LEU A 86 6.15 -7.68 -11.32
CA LEU A 86 6.47 -8.21 -12.64
C LEU A 86 5.46 -7.74 -13.69
N PHE A 87 4.15 -7.90 -13.43
CA PHE A 87 3.11 -7.45 -14.36
C PHE A 87 3.09 -5.93 -14.54
N GLN A 88 3.45 -5.17 -13.50
CA GLN A 88 3.60 -3.72 -13.61
C GLN A 88 4.71 -3.35 -14.59
N VAL A 89 5.87 -4.02 -14.55
CA VAL A 89 6.96 -3.80 -15.50
C VAL A 89 6.52 -4.13 -16.93
N ILE A 90 5.84 -5.25 -17.12
CA ILE A 90 5.31 -5.68 -18.41
C ILE A 90 4.29 -4.69 -18.96
N ALA A 91 3.36 -4.21 -18.12
CA ALA A 91 2.36 -3.23 -18.53
C ALA A 91 2.98 -1.88 -18.92
N LEU A 92 4.03 -1.45 -18.22
CA LEU A 92 4.78 -0.24 -18.57
C LEU A 92 5.52 -0.39 -19.90
N ASP A 93 6.15 -1.55 -20.13
CA ASP A 93 6.80 -1.89 -21.39
C ASP A 93 5.79 -1.95 -22.55
N ALA A 94 4.64 -2.61 -22.35
CA ALA A 94 3.54 -2.66 -23.31
C ALA A 94 2.93 -1.27 -23.60
N LYS A 95 2.93 -0.35 -22.63
CA LYS A 95 2.55 1.06 -22.85
C LYS A 95 3.66 1.87 -23.53
N GLY A 96 4.84 1.30 -23.73
CA GLY A 96 5.97 1.98 -24.36
C GLY A 96 6.41 3.18 -23.54
N VAL A 97 6.11 3.16 -22.23
CA VAL A 97 6.67 4.08 -21.28
C VAL A 97 8.06 3.53 -21.03
N PRO A 98 9.13 4.11 -21.64
CA PRO A 98 10.47 3.70 -21.26
C PRO A 98 10.52 3.80 -19.75
N ARG A 99 11.05 2.76 -19.07
CA ARG A 99 11.36 2.83 -17.65
C ARG A 99 11.97 4.21 -17.44
N SER A 100 11.23 5.13 -16.84
CA SER A 100 11.80 6.38 -16.38
C SER A 100 12.64 5.92 -15.21
N ARG A 101 13.82 5.35 -15.51
CA ARG A 101 14.90 5.23 -14.56
C ARG A 101 15.00 6.65 -14.07
N LEU A 102 14.62 6.83 -12.82
CA LEU A 102 14.69 8.08 -12.13
C LEU A 102 16.18 8.40 -12.12
N THR A 103 16.63 9.08 -13.17
CA THR A 103 18.04 9.41 -13.33
C THR A 103 18.38 10.27 -12.13
N ALA A 104 19.62 10.21 -11.64
CA ALA A 104 20.02 11.00 -10.48
C ALA A 104 19.58 12.47 -10.61
N HIS A 105 19.64 13.00 -11.84
CA HIS A 105 19.15 14.33 -12.20
C HIS A 105 17.61 14.51 -12.08
N GLN A 106 16.81 13.52 -12.47
CA GLN A 106 15.36 13.57 -12.30
C GLN A 106 14.97 13.43 -10.82
N ALA A 107 15.74 12.67 -10.03
CA ALA A 107 15.55 12.53 -8.59
C ALA A 107 15.85 13.84 -7.87
N THR A 108 16.96 14.49 -8.22
CA THR A 108 17.32 15.80 -7.66
C THR A 108 16.29 16.86 -8.04
N ASN A 109 15.74 16.82 -9.25
CA ASN A 109 14.70 17.77 -9.67
C ASN A 109 13.40 17.55 -8.89
N LEU A 110 12.95 16.30 -8.71
CA LEU A 110 11.78 15.99 -7.89
C LEU A 110 11.97 16.40 -6.42
N LEU A 111 13.14 16.16 -5.84
CA LEU A 111 13.47 16.60 -4.48
C LEU A 111 13.55 18.13 -4.39
N ALA A 112 14.08 18.80 -5.41
CA ALA A 112 14.15 20.25 -5.46
C ALA A 112 12.75 20.88 -5.58
N ASP A 113 11.86 20.31 -6.39
CA ASP A 113 10.49 20.79 -6.55
C ASP A 113 9.65 20.51 -5.29
N ALA A 114 9.82 19.35 -4.66
CA ALA A 114 9.23 19.07 -3.34
C ALA A 114 9.75 20.04 -2.27
N SER A 115 11.04 20.40 -2.31
CA SER A 115 11.63 21.41 -1.40
C SER A 115 11.06 22.81 -1.64
N LYS A 116 10.83 23.22 -2.89
CA LYS A 116 10.18 24.50 -3.22
C LYS A 116 8.74 24.54 -2.73
N ILE A 117 7.98 23.46 -2.92
CA ILE A 117 6.60 23.34 -2.43
C ILE A 117 6.57 23.39 -0.90
N ALA A 118 7.50 22.71 -0.22
CA ALA A 118 7.64 22.78 1.23
C ALA A 118 8.01 24.18 1.72
N LYS A 119 8.88 24.90 1.02
CA LYS A 119 9.24 26.30 1.35
C LYS A 119 8.09 27.28 1.10
N ALA A 120 7.34 27.11 0.01
CA ALA A 120 6.13 27.89 -0.25
C ALA A 120 5.06 27.66 0.83
N SER A 121 4.89 26.43 1.29
CA SER A 121 4.00 26.09 2.41
C SER A 121 4.43 26.74 3.74
N ILE A 122 5.76 26.89 3.96
CA ILE A 122 6.32 27.59 5.14
C ILE A 122 6.14 29.11 5.03
N GLU A 123 6.25 29.69 3.83
CA GLU A 123 5.98 31.12 3.61
C GLU A 123 4.50 31.46 3.77
N ASP A 124 3.58 30.60 3.33
CA ASP A 124 2.14 30.76 3.54
C ASP A 124 1.74 30.64 5.03
N THR A 125 2.40 29.76 5.78
CA THR A 125 2.18 29.66 7.25
C THR A 125 2.76 30.85 8.02
N ASN A 126 3.91 31.39 7.59
CA ASN A 126 4.51 32.59 8.19
C ASN A 126 3.77 33.90 7.80
N ALA A 127 3.12 33.94 6.63
CA ALA A 127 2.24 35.05 6.24
C ALA A 127 0.94 35.06 7.08
N SER A 128 0.46 33.89 7.50
CA SER A 128 -0.73 33.74 8.37
C SER A 128 -0.46 34.09 9.84
N LEU A 129 0.79 33.96 10.31
CA LEU A 129 1.18 34.23 11.71
C LEU A 129 1.41 35.73 12.03
N ASN A 130 1.44 36.62 11.05
CA ASN A 130 1.72 38.06 11.25
C ASN A 130 0.49 38.95 11.49
N LYS A 131 -0.68 38.38 11.84
CA LYS A 131 -1.78 39.14 12.47
C LYS A 131 -1.70 39.02 13.99
N LYS A 132 -1.15 40.06 14.63
CA LYS A 132 -1.01 40.22 16.08
C LYS A 132 -2.30 39.86 16.85
N PRO A 133 -2.18 39.27 18.06
CA PRO A 133 -3.30 39.05 18.95
C PRO A 133 -3.64 40.36 19.68
N SER A 134 -4.91 40.76 19.70
CA SER A 134 -5.38 41.85 20.55
C SER A 134 -6.69 41.48 21.23
N ALA A 135 -6.74 41.84 22.51
CA ALA A 135 -7.88 41.87 23.42
C ALA A 135 -8.25 40.57 24.17
N LYS A 136 -7.57 40.41 25.32
CA LYS A 136 -8.17 40.32 26.67
C LYS A 136 -9.57 39.69 26.79
N ARG A 137 -9.63 38.53 27.45
CA ARG A 137 -10.56 38.36 28.58
C ARG A 137 -10.03 37.35 29.59
N ALA A 138 -9.83 37.83 30.80
CA ALA A 138 -9.60 37.03 31.99
C ALA A 138 -10.83 36.16 32.28
N ILE A 139 -10.64 34.99 32.90
CA ILE A 139 -11.16 34.64 34.24
C ILE A 139 -11.12 33.11 34.50
N LYS A 140 -10.43 32.79 35.61
CA LYS A 140 -10.59 31.68 36.60
C LYS A 140 -10.29 30.21 36.24
N LEU A 141 -9.18 29.75 36.84
CA LEU A 141 -9.04 28.46 37.54
C LEU A 141 -10.17 28.26 38.56
N PRO A 142 -10.59 27.02 38.85
CA PRO A 142 -9.93 26.24 39.91
C PRO A 142 -9.79 24.72 39.59
N SER A 143 -8.58 24.18 39.73
CA SER A 143 -8.16 23.23 40.79
C SER A 143 -8.76 21.81 40.71
N SER A 144 -7.90 20.86 40.34
CA SER A 144 -8.03 19.40 40.55
C SER A 144 -8.23 19.05 42.04
N PRO A 145 -8.66 17.81 42.40
CA PRO A 145 -7.72 16.67 42.39
C PRO A 145 -8.29 15.28 42.02
N VAL A 146 -7.42 14.49 41.38
CA VAL A 146 -7.09 13.07 41.62
C VAL A 146 -8.00 12.26 42.56
N GLN A 147 -8.55 11.14 42.07
CA GLN A 147 -8.77 9.96 42.91
C GLN A 147 -8.85 8.64 42.11
N GLN A 148 -8.00 7.70 42.50
CA GLN A 148 -7.98 6.27 42.17
C GLN A 148 -7.65 5.54 43.50
N PRO A 149 -7.72 4.20 43.57
CA PRO A 149 -8.88 3.33 43.75
C PRO A 149 -9.07 2.88 45.22
N SER A 150 -10.26 2.39 45.59
CA SER A 150 -10.50 1.77 46.91
C SER A 150 -10.54 0.25 46.81
N THR A 151 -9.63 -0.39 47.52
CA THR A 151 -9.66 -1.81 47.93
C THR A 151 -10.55 -1.96 49.16
N ALA A 152 -11.39 -2.99 49.20
CA ALA A 152 -11.96 -3.51 50.44
C ALA A 152 -12.04 -5.04 50.38
N GLN A 153 -11.30 -5.67 51.29
CA GLN A 153 -11.49 -7.05 51.74
C GLN A 153 -12.58 -7.05 52.82
N HIS A 154 -13.44 -8.07 52.83
CA HIS A 154 -13.76 -8.91 53.99
C HIS A 154 -14.60 -10.11 53.54
#